data_AF-A0A505CLA9-F1
#
_entry.id   AF-A0A505CLA9-F1
#
_cell.length_a   1.000
_cell.length_b   1.000
_cell.length_c   1.000
_cell.angle_alpha   90.00
_cell.angle_beta   90.00
_cell.angle_gamma   90.00
#
_symmetry.space_group_name_H-M   'P 1'
#
loop_
_entity.id
_entity.type
_entity.pdbx_description
1 polymer ?
#
loop_
_entity_poly.entity_id
_entity_poly.type
_entity_poly.pdbx_seq_one_letter_code
_entity_poly.pdbx_strand_id
1 'polypeptide(L)'
;MMKKVVLFLAIVSFSSVAGITDITTKPVALIALKKNSAQYVDVCKAADDSCKEGTSIWKEKNADGIFYLTTSHLQLTKLKKDGDTYSKIVSWDFTKETKNEYIPDDELTKNDVYIYPALYPLSKVKMAVALVSKWSTNYSGGGARGRIRKFHDDK
;
A
#
# COMPACT_ATOMS: atom_id res chain seq x y z
N MET A 1 -67.65 -25.13 -18.78
CA MET A 1 -67.61 -23.90 -17.94
C MET A 1 -66.19 -23.73 -17.41
N MET A 2 -65.51 -22.64 -17.79
CA MET A 2 -64.09 -22.41 -17.55
C MET A 2 -63.83 -21.96 -16.09
N LYS A 3 -62.95 -22.68 -15.37
CA LYS A 3 -62.44 -22.25 -14.06
C LYS A 3 -61.36 -21.20 -14.28
N LYS A 4 -61.64 -19.94 -13.92
CA LYS A 4 -60.65 -18.86 -13.92
C LYS A 4 -59.68 -19.09 -12.77
N VAL A 5 -58.43 -19.43 -13.08
CA VAL A 5 -57.32 -19.41 -12.10
C VAL A 5 -56.74 -18.00 -12.15
N VAL A 6 -56.97 -17.23 -11.09
CA VAL A 6 -56.36 -15.90 -10.91
C VAL A 6 -55.01 -16.13 -10.23
N LEU A 7 -53.94 -15.91 -10.97
CA LEU A 7 -52.57 -16.01 -10.48
C LEU A 7 -52.16 -14.64 -9.89
N PHE A 8 -52.11 -14.52 -8.57
CA PHE A 8 -51.53 -13.36 -7.89
C PHE A 8 -50.00 -13.50 -7.90
N LEU A 9 -49.32 -12.71 -8.74
CA LEU A 9 -47.87 -12.51 -8.63
C LEU A 9 -47.60 -11.49 -7.52
N ALA A 10 -47.08 -11.95 -6.37
CA ALA A 10 -46.50 -11.08 -5.36
C ALA A 10 -45.09 -10.66 -5.81
N ILE A 11 -44.94 -9.41 -6.25
CA ILE A 11 -43.64 -8.81 -6.56
C ILE A 11 -42.99 -8.43 -5.23
N VAL A 12 -42.03 -9.24 -4.78
CA VAL A 12 -41.22 -8.94 -3.59
C VAL A 12 -40.08 -8.03 -4.02
N SER A 13 -40.28 -6.72 -3.87
CA SER A 13 -39.25 -5.72 -4.11
C SER A 13 -38.23 -5.76 -2.97
N PHE A 14 -37.11 -6.45 -3.16
CA PHE A 14 -35.97 -6.30 -2.26
C PHE A 14 -35.30 -4.96 -2.54
N SER A 15 -35.66 -3.94 -1.78
CA SER A 15 -34.91 -2.69 -1.71
C SER A 15 -33.55 -2.99 -1.10
N SER A 16 -32.56 -3.32 -1.92
CA SER A 16 -31.17 -3.39 -1.49
C SER A 16 -30.72 -1.99 -1.10
N VAL A 17 -30.93 -1.63 0.16
CA VAL A 17 -30.30 -0.46 0.78
C VAL A 17 -28.82 -0.79 0.82
N ALA A 18 -28.07 -0.30 -0.17
CA ALA A 18 -26.62 -0.29 -0.12
C ALA A 18 -26.22 0.60 1.07
N GLY A 19 -26.00 -0.02 2.22
CA GLY A 19 -25.52 0.67 3.41
C GLY A 19 -24.18 1.31 3.09
N ILE A 20 -24.18 2.63 2.95
CA ILE A 20 -22.96 3.43 2.83
C ILE A 20 -22.33 3.45 4.23
N THR A 21 -21.66 2.37 4.61
CA THR A 21 -20.81 2.41 5.80
C THR A 21 -19.64 3.33 5.46
N ASP A 22 -19.43 4.36 6.28
CA ASP A 22 -18.31 5.30 6.15
C ASP A 22 -17.03 4.57 5.77
N ILE A 23 -16.57 4.81 4.54
CA ILE A 23 -15.25 4.37 4.12
C ILE A 23 -14.29 5.24 4.93
N THR A 24 -13.65 4.67 5.95
CA THR A 24 -12.57 5.38 6.64
C THR A 24 -11.45 5.59 5.61
N THR A 25 -11.41 6.79 5.04
CA THR A 25 -10.44 7.22 4.02
C THR A 25 -9.10 7.66 4.62
N LYS A 26 -8.94 7.52 5.94
CA LYS A 26 -7.73 7.94 6.63
C LYS A 26 -6.59 6.95 6.35
N PRO A 27 -5.40 7.45 5.98
CA PRO A 27 -4.23 6.59 5.81
C PRO A 27 -3.88 5.87 7.11
N VAL A 28 -3.49 4.61 7.01
CA VAL A 28 -2.98 3.81 8.12
C VAL A 28 -1.46 3.93 8.13
N ALA A 29 -0.92 4.60 9.14
CA ALA A 29 0.52 4.72 9.30
C ALA A 29 1.13 3.36 9.68
N LEU A 30 2.21 3.00 9.02
CA LEU A 30 3.00 1.83 9.36
C LEU A 30 4.16 2.22 10.27
N ILE A 31 4.46 1.36 11.24
CA ILE A 31 5.57 1.51 12.18
C ILE A 31 6.70 0.56 11.80
N ALA A 32 7.93 1.07 11.83
CA ALA A 32 9.11 0.26 11.56
C ALA A 32 9.34 -0.74 12.70
N LEU A 33 9.67 -1.98 12.35
CA LEU A 33 10.23 -2.90 13.31
C LEU A 33 11.65 -2.46 13.68
N LYS A 34 12.01 -2.64 14.95
CA LYS A 34 13.38 -2.43 15.39
C LYS A 34 14.30 -3.42 14.65
N LYS A 35 15.28 -2.89 13.93
CA LYS A 35 16.30 -3.66 13.23
C LYS A 35 16.94 -4.68 14.20
N ASN A 36 17.12 -5.91 13.74
CA ASN A 36 17.68 -7.03 14.51
C ASN A 36 16.88 -7.48 15.75
N SER A 37 15.63 -7.03 15.93
CA SER A 37 14.72 -7.67 16.89
C SER A 37 14.39 -9.10 16.44
N ALA A 38 13.98 -9.97 17.36
CA ALA A 38 13.58 -11.34 17.02
C ALA A 38 12.53 -11.37 15.89
N GLN A 39 11.48 -10.55 16.01
CA GLN A 39 10.44 -10.42 14.98
C GLN A 39 10.99 -9.93 13.64
N TYR A 40 11.93 -8.97 13.65
CA TYR A 40 12.59 -8.52 12.41
C TYR A 40 13.36 -9.67 11.75
N VAL A 41 14.14 -10.42 12.52
CA VAL A 41 14.95 -11.54 12.02
C VAL A 41 14.05 -12.65 11.45
N ASP A 42 12.95 -12.98 12.12
CA ASP A 42 12.03 -14.02 11.67
C ASP A 42 11.31 -13.64 10.37
N VAL A 43 10.83 -12.39 10.28
CA VAL A 43 10.22 -11.87 9.04
C VAL A 43 11.25 -11.86 7.91
N CYS A 44 12.50 -11.45 8.19
CA CYS A 44 13.57 -11.45 7.19
C CYS A 44 13.91 -12.84 6.67
N LYS A 45 13.97 -13.85 7.55
CA LYS A 45 14.18 -15.25 7.14
C LYS A 45 13.09 -15.73 6.19
N ALA A 46 11.84 -15.36 6.44
CA ALA A 46 10.71 -15.75 5.59
C ALA A 46 10.63 -14.95 4.27
N ALA A 47 11.21 -13.75 4.24
CA ALA A 47 11.35 -12.95 3.03
C ALA A 47 12.52 -13.38 2.14
N ASP A 48 13.31 -14.36 2.59
CA ASP A 48 14.43 -14.97 1.89
C ASP A 48 15.43 -13.90 1.38
N ASP A 49 15.90 -13.99 0.13
CA ASP A 49 16.85 -13.06 -0.50
C ASP A 49 16.40 -11.59 -0.55
N SER A 50 15.15 -11.29 -0.17
CA SER A 50 14.61 -9.93 -0.21
C SER A 50 15.05 -9.08 0.98
N CYS A 51 15.46 -9.69 2.11
CA CYS A 51 15.92 -8.95 3.27
C CYS A 51 17.44 -8.69 3.22
N LYS A 52 17.83 -7.69 2.44
CA LYS A 52 19.22 -7.20 2.30
C LYS A 52 19.42 -5.86 2.99
N GLU A 53 20.65 -5.35 2.97
CA GLU A 53 20.95 -4.00 3.43
C GLU A 53 20.05 -2.96 2.71
N GLY A 54 19.57 -1.95 3.45
CA GLY A 54 18.59 -0.99 2.94
C GLY A 54 17.13 -1.45 3.07
N THR A 55 16.87 -2.65 3.58
CA THR A 55 15.51 -3.13 3.86
C THR A 55 14.92 -2.52 5.12
N SER A 56 13.65 -2.15 5.07
CA SER A 56 12.83 -1.80 6.23
C SER A 56 11.62 -2.72 6.30
N ILE A 57 11.31 -3.22 7.51
CA ILE A 57 10.10 -3.99 7.78
C ILE A 57 9.16 -3.14 8.59
N TRP A 58 7.91 -3.13 8.17
CA TRP A 58 6.84 -2.33 8.75
C TRP A 58 5.68 -3.21 9.17
N LYS A 59 4.94 -2.75 10.17
CA LYS A 59 3.64 -3.30 10.55
C LYS A 59 2.67 -2.19 10.91
N GLU A 60 1.39 -2.47 10.98
CA GLU A 60 0.44 -1.52 11.56
C GLU A 60 0.59 -1.51 13.09
N LYS A 61 0.28 -0.37 13.74
CA LYS A 61 0.48 -0.21 15.19
C LYS A 61 -0.34 -1.21 16.02
N ASN A 62 -1.56 -1.49 15.59
CA ASN A 62 -2.53 -2.31 16.32
C ASN A 62 -2.98 -3.56 15.55
N ALA A 63 -2.27 -3.92 14.48
CA ALA A 63 -2.53 -5.15 13.75
C ALA A 63 -1.34 -6.08 13.93
N ASP A 64 -1.64 -7.32 14.28
CA ASP A 64 -0.67 -8.39 14.34
C ASP A 64 -0.85 -9.29 13.13
N GLY A 65 0.28 -9.82 12.66
CA GLY A 65 0.29 -10.85 11.64
C GLY A 65 0.33 -10.37 10.20
N ILE A 66 0.33 -9.08 9.90
CA ILE A 66 0.68 -8.56 8.58
C ILE A 66 1.93 -7.69 8.66
N PHE A 67 2.86 -7.95 7.75
CA PHE A 67 4.14 -7.26 7.66
C PHE A 67 4.39 -6.80 6.24
N TYR A 68 5.02 -5.65 6.12
CA TYR A 68 5.39 -5.04 4.84
C TYR A 68 6.89 -4.85 4.81
N LEU A 69 7.56 -5.44 3.84
CA LEU A 69 9.00 -5.30 3.62
C LEU A 69 9.22 -4.38 2.43
N THR A 70 9.96 -3.29 2.62
CA THR A 70 10.36 -2.38 1.56
C THR A 70 11.87 -2.42 1.35
N THR A 71 12.33 -2.47 0.11
CA THR A 71 13.76 -2.44 -0.23
C THR A 71 14.16 -1.08 -0.85
N SER A 72 15.46 -0.83 -0.91
CA SER A 72 16.04 0.32 -1.64
C SER A 72 15.76 0.30 -3.14
N HIS A 73 15.43 -0.88 -3.70
CA HIS A 73 15.09 -1.06 -5.11
C HIS A 73 13.59 -0.87 -5.39
N LEU A 74 12.86 -0.15 -4.54
CA LEU A 74 11.43 0.12 -4.71
C LEU A 74 10.59 -1.15 -4.82
N GLN A 75 10.97 -2.21 -4.11
CA GLN A 75 10.14 -3.40 -3.99
C GLN A 75 9.39 -3.37 -2.66
N LEU A 76 8.14 -3.81 -2.71
CA LEU A 76 7.29 -4.02 -1.53
C LEU A 76 6.92 -5.48 -1.47
N THR A 77 7.03 -6.12 -0.32
CA THR A 77 6.54 -7.49 -0.10
C THR A 77 5.61 -7.51 1.10
N LYS A 78 4.41 -8.06 0.92
CA LYS A 78 3.45 -8.29 2.00
C LYS A 78 3.60 -9.71 2.49
N LEU A 79 3.78 -9.87 3.80
CA LEU A 79 3.87 -11.15 4.48
C LEU A 79 2.75 -11.29 5.50
N LYS A 80 2.26 -12.51 5.67
CA LYS A 80 1.33 -12.89 6.73
C LYS A 80 2.02 -13.84 7.71
N LYS A 81 1.80 -13.61 9.01
CA LYS A 81 2.09 -14.59 10.06
C LYS A 81 0.83 -15.40 10.35
N ASP A 82 0.98 -16.72 10.36
CA ASP A 82 -0.06 -17.66 10.78
C ASP A 82 0.56 -18.67 11.76
N GLY A 83 0.11 -18.64 13.01
CA GLY A 83 0.84 -19.28 14.11
C GLY A 83 2.27 -18.75 14.20
N ASP A 84 3.26 -19.64 14.11
CA ASP A 84 4.68 -19.29 14.12
C ASP A 84 5.31 -19.18 12.73
N THR A 85 4.53 -19.38 11.67
CA THR A 85 5.03 -19.37 10.29
C THR A 85 4.73 -18.05 9.62
N TYR A 86 5.70 -17.53 8.87
CA TYR A 86 5.51 -16.38 8.00
C TYR A 86 5.46 -16.84 6.55
N SER A 87 4.51 -16.31 5.80
CA SER A 87 4.31 -16.60 4.38
C SER A 87 4.22 -15.31 3.58
N LYS A 88 4.89 -15.28 2.43
CA LYS A 88 4.76 -14.19 1.47
C LYS A 88 3.39 -14.27 0.79
N ILE A 89 2.62 -13.21 0.88
CA ILE A 89 1.32 -13.09 0.20
C ILE A 89 1.55 -12.60 -1.24
N VAL A 90 2.28 -11.51 -1.38
CA VAL A 90 2.46 -10.81 -2.66
C VAL A 90 3.69 -9.92 -2.60
N SER A 91 4.32 -9.70 -3.76
CA SER A 91 5.42 -8.75 -3.95
C SER A 91 5.13 -7.84 -5.13
N TRP A 92 5.48 -6.56 -4.99
CA TRP A 92 5.39 -5.53 -6.01
C TRP A 92 6.77 -4.99 -6.32
N ASP A 93 7.02 -4.73 -7.60
CA ASP A 93 8.25 -4.09 -8.08
C ASP A 93 7.87 -2.77 -8.77
N PHE A 94 8.23 -1.66 -8.14
CA PHE A 94 7.93 -0.31 -8.64
C PHE A 94 9.10 0.32 -9.40
N THR A 95 10.17 -0.43 -9.73
CA THR A 95 11.34 0.12 -10.45
C THR A 95 10.98 0.74 -11.80
N LYS A 96 9.93 0.25 -12.46
CA LYS A 96 9.46 0.78 -13.75
C LYS A 96 8.67 2.08 -13.63
N GLU A 97 8.08 2.36 -12.47
CA GLU A 97 7.22 3.53 -12.25
C GLU A 97 8.01 4.84 -12.21
N THR A 98 9.34 4.76 -12.03
CA THR A 98 10.22 5.93 -11.94
C THR A 98 10.71 6.45 -13.29
N LYS A 99 10.52 5.69 -14.39
CA LYS A 99 11.10 5.97 -15.71
C LYS A 99 10.35 7.02 -16.53
N ASN A 100 9.09 7.30 -16.19
CA ASN A 100 8.20 8.20 -16.93
C ASN A 100 7.71 9.39 -16.10
N GLU A 101 8.47 9.81 -15.08
CA GLU A 101 8.09 11.00 -14.33
C GLU A 101 8.39 12.27 -15.13
N TYR A 102 7.34 13.03 -15.44
CA TYR A 102 7.41 14.37 -15.99
C TYR A 102 8.25 15.25 -15.07
N ILE A 103 9.36 15.77 -15.58
CA ILE A 103 10.17 16.78 -14.91
C ILE A 103 9.36 18.09 -15.00
N PRO A 104 8.86 18.63 -13.87
CA PRO A 104 8.00 19.81 -13.92
C PRO A 104 8.69 21.06 -14.46
N ASP A 105 10.02 21.10 -14.33
CA ASP A 105 10.89 22.25 -14.52
C ASP A 105 12.33 21.74 -14.72
N ASP A 106 13.04 22.25 -15.72
CA ASP A 106 14.41 21.84 -16.08
C ASP A 106 15.45 22.16 -14.99
N GLU A 107 15.12 23.04 -14.05
CA GLU A 107 15.96 23.31 -12.87
C GLU A 107 15.77 22.30 -11.71
N LEU A 108 14.73 21.45 -11.77
CA LEU A 108 14.45 20.48 -10.71
C LEU A 108 15.19 19.15 -10.93
N THR A 109 16.12 18.86 -10.04
CA THR A 109 16.79 17.56 -9.98
C THR A 109 16.00 16.59 -9.10
N LYS A 110 15.69 15.40 -9.64
CA LYS A 110 15.16 14.28 -8.86
C LYS A 110 16.29 13.64 -8.06
N ASN A 111 16.18 13.64 -6.74
CA ASN A 111 17.24 13.16 -5.86
C ASN A 111 17.05 11.70 -5.42
N ASP A 112 15.81 11.30 -5.18
CA ASP A 112 15.50 10.05 -4.49
C ASP A 112 14.04 9.65 -4.73
N VAL A 113 13.76 8.35 -4.68
CA VAL A 113 12.40 7.79 -4.68
C VAL A 113 12.34 6.74 -3.60
N TYR A 114 11.26 6.75 -2.82
CA TYR A 114 11.04 5.74 -1.80
C TYR A 114 9.56 5.43 -1.62
N ILE A 115 9.26 4.26 -1.07
CA ILE A 115 7.90 3.87 -0.69
C ILE A 115 7.61 4.49 0.68
N TYR A 116 6.55 5.30 0.78
CA TYR A 116 6.13 5.90 2.04
C TYR A 116 5.46 4.84 2.93
N PRO A 117 5.82 4.77 4.23
CA PRO A 117 5.34 3.73 5.14
C PRO A 117 3.92 4.04 5.65
N ALA A 118 2.95 4.08 4.73
CA ALA A 118 1.53 4.16 5.06
C ALA A 118 0.69 3.46 3.99
N LEU A 119 -0.43 2.89 4.43
CA LEU A 119 -1.45 2.31 3.55
C LEU A 119 -2.58 3.31 3.37
N TYR A 120 -3.02 3.48 2.13
CA TYR A 120 -4.07 4.42 1.75
C TYR A 120 -5.31 3.65 1.29
N PRO A 121 -6.40 3.61 2.07
CA PRO A 121 -7.59 2.88 1.67
C PRO A 121 -8.19 3.43 0.37
N LEU A 122 -8.23 2.60 -0.68
CA LEU A 122 -8.97 2.87 -1.91
C LEU A 122 -10.42 2.37 -1.80
N SER A 123 -10.62 1.30 -1.04
CA SER A 123 -11.93 0.74 -0.68
C SER A 123 -11.82 -0.03 0.65
N LYS A 124 -12.89 -0.72 1.06
CA LYS A 124 -12.85 -1.61 2.24
C LYS A 124 -11.83 -2.75 2.15
N VAL A 125 -11.47 -3.15 0.92
CA VAL A 125 -10.65 -4.35 0.66
C VAL A 125 -9.40 -4.05 -0.16
N LYS A 126 -9.20 -2.79 -0.56
CA LYS A 126 -8.07 -2.35 -1.37
C LYS A 126 -7.36 -1.20 -0.68
N MET A 127 -6.06 -1.32 -0.53
CA MET A 127 -5.18 -0.26 -0.08
C MET A 127 -4.29 0.19 -1.24
N ALA A 128 -3.58 1.27 -1.02
CA ALA A 128 -2.53 1.74 -1.90
C ALA A 128 -1.30 2.11 -1.08
N VAL A 129 -0.15 2.10 -1.75
CA VAL A 129 1.09 2.66 -1.23
C VAL A 129 1.49 3.89 -2.03
N ALA A 130 2.18 4.82 -1.39
CA ALA A 130 2.67 6.02 -2.05
C ALA A 130 4.16 5.86 -2.40
N LEU A 131 4.49 5.99 -3.69
CA LEU A 131 5.85 6.28 -4.14
C LEU A 131 6.08 7.79 -3.99
N VAL A 132 7.16 8.17 -3.35
CA VAL A 132 7.49 9.56 -3.07
C VAL A 132 8.80 9.93 -3.70
N SER A 133 8.75 10.83 -4.68
CA SER A 133 9.93 11.40 -5.33
C SER A 133 10.34 12.68 -4.60
N LYS A 134 11.60 12.76 -4.18
CA LYS A 134 12.21 13.97 -3.63
C LYS A 134 12.87 14.75 -4.76
N TRP A 135 12.59 16.04 -4.80
CA TRP A 135 13.13 16.96 -5.81
C TRP A 135 13.84 18.12 -5.13
N SER A 136 14.87 18.66 -5.75
CA SER A 136 15.47 19.92 -5.33
C SER A 136 15.97 20.73 -6.51
N THR A 137 15.98 22.05 -6.33
CA THR A 137 16.75 23.00 -7.15
C THR A 137 17.67 23.78 -6.22
N ASN A 138 18.85 24.15 -6.73
CA ASN A 138 19.80 25.01 -6.04
C ASN A 138 20.10 26.20 -6.94
N TYR A 139 20.02 27.41 -6.40
CA TYR A 139 20.43 28.64 -7.06
C TYR A 139 21.29 29.48 -6.12
N SER A 140 22.00 30.47 -6.67
CA SER A 140 22.88 31.32 -5.88
C SER A 140 22.04 32.19 -4.93
N GLY A 141 21.99 31.81 -3.65
CA GLY A 141 21.15 32.43 -2.61
C GLY A 141 20.29 31.47 -1.80
N GLY A 142 20.18 30.20 -2.20
CA GLY A 142 19.39 29.18 -1.49
C GLY A 142 18.83 28.12 -2.43
N GLY A 143 18.22 27.07 -1.88
CA GLY A 143 17.61 25.99 -2.67
C GLY A 143 16.22 25.62 -2.18
N ALA A 144 15.37 25.17 -3.11
CA ALA A 144 14.03 24.69 -2.80
C ALA A 144 14.00 23.16 -2.81
N ARG A 145 13.20 22.56 -1.92
CA ARG A 145 13.01 21.10 -1.82
C ARG A 145 11.53 20.75 -1.89
N GLY A 146 11.17 19.79 -2.74
CA GLY A 146 9.80 19.34 -2.96
C GLY A 146 9.62 17.83 -2.80
N ARG A 147 8.37 17.38 -2.61
CA ARG A 147 7.99 15.97 -2.61
C ARG A 147 6.74 15.77 -3.46
N ILE A 148 6.81 14.87 -4.45
CA ILE A 148 5.67 14.43 -5.25
C ILE A 148 5.28 13.03 -4.79
N ARG A 149 3.97 12.75 -4.69
CA ARG A 149 3.44 11.43 -4.26
C ARG A 149 2.58 10.82 -5.35
N LYS A 150 2.85 9.56 -5.71
CA LYS A 150 2.03 8.76 -6.64
C LYS A 150 1.50 7.53 -5.90
N PHE A 151 0.20 7.27 -6.02
CA PHE A 151 -0.46 6.16 -5.32
C PHE A 151 -0.61 4.94 -6.24
N HIS A 152 -0.31 3.75 -5.71
CA HIS A 152 -0.42 2.47 -6.42
C HIS A 152 -1.21 1.45 -5.60
N ASP A 153 -2.19 0.80 -6.22
CA ASP A 153 -3.07 -0.24 -5.63
C ASP A 153 -2.23 -1.44 -5.14
N ASP A 154 -2.48 -1.89 -3.91
CA ASP A 154 -1.92 -3.13 -3.34
C ASP A 154 -2.78 -4.32 -3.79
N LYS A 155 -2.59 -4.75 -5.05
CA LYS A 155 -3.38 -5.83 -5.67
C LYS A 155 -3.65 -7.06 -4.78
#